data_AF-A0A8I2H6I4-F1
#
_entry.id   AF-A0A8I2H6I4-F1
#
_cell.length_a   1.000
_cell.length_b   1.000
_cell.length_c   1.000
_cell.angle_alpha   90.00
_cell.angle_beta   90.00
_cell.angle_gamma   90.00
#
_symmetry.space_group_name_H-M   'P 1'
#
loop_
_entity.id
_entity.type
_entity.pdbx_description
1 polymer ?
#
loop_
_entity_poly.entity_id
_entity_poly.type
_entity_poly.pdbx_seq_one_letter_code
_entity_poly.pdbx_strand_id
1 'polypeptide(L)'
;MIRMIFATFLLLWGTQVSAQELILSKVVKLKVDSPITISHVSETLVLAFKDSKLLHETLDPQKFVPAVDLSGHEHQFIRSLFEVDSRMKLPAWLQVLSEEVASTYQIQNVQQKSIQEITIFSSYNKEETHGIVFVLEAQVIHKIEVFGQQSQFQNVINNIATRF
;
A
#
# COMPACT_ATOMS: atom_id res chain seq x y z
N MET A 1 -33.81 40.60 17.11
CA MET A 1 -33.48 39.17 16.94
C MET A 1 -32.75 38.85 15.63
N ILE A 2 -31.89 39.75 15.12
CA ILE A 2 -31.13 39.54 13.87
C ILE A 2 -29.61 39.41 14.11
N ARG A 3 -29.14 39.70 15.33
CA ARG A 3 -27.71 39.62 15.70
C ARG A 3 -27.21 38.23 16.09
N MET A 4 -28.10 37.24 16.20
CA MET A 4 -27.75 35.89 16.69
C MET A 4 -27.55 34.85 15.58
N ILE A 5 -27.78 35.21 14.31
CA ILE A 5 -27.68 34.29 13.17
C ILE A 5 -26.28 34.30 12.53
N PHE A 6 -25.48 35.35 12.75
CA PHE A 6 -24.15 35.47 12.13
C PHE A 6 -23.05 34.68 12.85
N ALA A 7 -23.24 34.32 14.12
CA ALA A 7 -22.23 33.58 14.90
C ALA A 7 -22.22 32.07 14.60
N THR A 8 -23.31 31.52 14.07
CA THR A 8 -23.45 30.07 13.81
C THR A 8 -22.86 29.65 12.47
N PHE A 9 -22.59 30.59 11.55
CA PHE A 9 -22.04 30.28 10.22
C PHE A 9 -20.51 30.11 10.21
N LEU A 10 -19.80 30.63 11.22
CA LEU A 10 -18.34 30.60 11.31
C LEU A 10 -17.76 29.33 11.97
N LEU A 11 -18.59 28.49 12.59
CA LEU A 11 -18.15 27.25 13.25
C LEU A 11 -18.14 26.01 12.32
N LEU A 12 -18.56 26.16 11.06
CA LEU A 12 -18.59 25.07 10.08
C LEU A 12 -17.31 24.94 9.23
N TRP A 13 -16.32 25.81 9.41
CA TRP A 13 -15.09 25.86 8.60
C TRP A 13 -13.85 25.46 9.40
N GLY A 14 -13.87 24.27 9.99
CA GLY A 14 -12.85 23.89 10.98
C GLY A 14 -12.31 22.47 10.90
N THR A 15 -12.40 21.78 9.77
CA THR A 15 -11.59 20.58 9.53
C THR A 15 -10.90 20.70 8.18
N GLN A 16 -9.84 21.51 8.12
CA GLN A 16 -8.84 21.31 7.09
C GLN A 16 -8.19 19.96 7.35
N VAL A 17 -8.71 18.91 6.71
CA VAL A 17 -7.98 17.67 6.52
C VAL A 17 -6.81 18.03 5.62
N SER A 18 -5.70 18.41 6.23
CA SER A 18 -4.45 18.60 5.53
C SER A 18 -3.92 17.23 5.20
N ALA A 19 -4.18 16.80 3.96
CA ALA A 19 -3.53 15.62 3.43
C ALA A 19 -2.06 15.96 3.12
N GLN A 20 -1.16 15.10 3.59
CA GLN A 20 0.27 15.20 3.40
C GLN A 20 0.68 14.33 2.21
N GLU A 21 1.71 14.74 1.48
CA GLU A 21 2.30 13.91 0.44
C GLU A 21 3.46 13.11 1.02
N LEU A 22 3.32 11.79 1.02
CA LEU A 22 4.41 10.86 1.29
C LEU A 22 5.09 10.52 -0.04
N ILE A 23 6.34 10.95 -0.19
CA ILE A 23 7.15 10.62 -1.37
C ILE A 23 7.75 9.23 -1.18
N LEU A 24 7.29 8.24 -1.95
CA LEU A 24 7.78 6.85 -1.85
C LEU A 24 9.05 6.64 -2.68
N SER A 25 9.13 7.29 -3.83
CA SER A 25 10.28 7.21 -4.74
C SER A 25 10.41 8.48 -5.60
N LYS A 26 11.26 8.41 -6.63
CA LYS A 26 11.34 9.44 -7.66
C LYS A 26 10.07 9.52 -8.51
N VAL A 27 9.32 8.42 -8.64
CA VAL A 27 8.16 8.34 -9.55
C VAL A 27 6.83 8.15 -8.83
N VAL A 28 6.81 7.61 -7.61
CA VAL A 28 5.59 7.38 -6.83
C VAL A 28 5.47 8.36 -5.65
N LYS A 29 4.27 8.90 -5.47
CA LYS A 29 3.84 9.54 -4.22
C LYS A 29 2.51 8.98 -3.74
N LEU A 30 2.28 9.06 -2.44
CA LEU A 30 1.04 8.70 -1.78
C LEU A 30 0.50 9.91 -1.03
N LYS A 31 -0.72 10.32 -1.31
CA LYS A 31 -1.42 11.30 -0.49
C LYS A 31 -2.03 10.58 0.72
N VAL A 32 -1.63 10.97 1.93
CA VAL A 32 -2.13 10.42 3.19
C VAL A 32 -2.82 11.49 4.00
N ASP A 33 -3.79 11.10 4.82
CA ASP A 33 -4.30 11.98 5.87
C ASP A 33 -3.19 12.33 6.88
N SER A 34 -3.42 13.30 7.75
CA SER A 34 -2.42 13.63 8.78
C SER A 34 -2.36 12.52 9.85
N PRO A 35 -1.22 11.80 9.99
CA PRO A 35 -1.07 10.78 11.01
C PRO A 35 -0.95 11.40 12.41
N ILE A 36 -1.39 10.65 13.42
CA ILE A 36 -1.18 11.00 14.84
C ILE A 36 0.28 10.75 15.21
N THR A 37 0.84 9.64 14.73
CA THR A 37 2.22 9.24 15.00
C THR A 37 2.90 8.79 13.71
N ILE A 38 4.13 9.24 13.54
CA ILE A 38 5.05 8.76 12.51
C ILE A 38 6.23 8.13 13.25
N SER A 39 6.53 6.87 12.96
CA SER A 39 7.68 6.17 13.51
C SER A 39 8.35 5.30 12.46
N HIS A 40 9.54 4.81 12.76
CA HIS A 40 10.24 3.83 11.93
C HIS A 40 10.68 2.64 12.79
N VAL A 41 10.66 1.46 12.21
CA VAL A 41 11.19 0.23 12.82
C VAL A 41 12.01 -0.47 11.75
N SER A 42 13.34 -0.46 11.90
CA SER A 42 14.25 -0.88 10.82
C SER A 42 13.97 -0.09 9.53
N GLU A 43 13.74 -0.79 8.42
CA GLU A 43 13.42 -0.23 7.09
C GLU A 43 11.93 0.07 6.88
N THR A 44 11.08 -0.13 7.90
CA THR A 44 9.63 0.07 7.80
C THR A 44 9.23 1.41 8.39
N LEU A 45 8.59 2.25 7.58
CA LEU A 45 7.88 3.46 8.01
C LEU A 45 6.49 3.08 8.52
N VAL A 46 6.11 3.61 9.69
CA VAL A 46 4.80 3.37 10.31
C VAL A 46 4.07 4.68 10.49
N LEU A 47 2.87 4.78 9.92
CA LEU A 47 1.94 5.89 10.12
C LEU A 47 0.73 5.39 10.89
N ALA A 48 0.54 5.90 12.11
CA ALA A 48 -0.62 5.57 12.93
C ALA A 48 -1.66 6.69 12.84
N PHE A 49 -2.90 6.31 12.53
CA PHE A 49 -4.08 7.15 12.56
C PHE A 49 -4.97 6.74 13.73
N LYS A 50 -6.13 7.39 13.88
CA LYS A 50 -7.06 7.08 14.96
C LYS A 50 -7.56 5.63 14.91
N ASP A 51 -7.98 5.19 13.72
CA ASP A 51 -8.67 3.91 13.51
C ASP A 51 -7.95 3.03 12.47
N SER A 52 -6.74 3.41 12.06
CA SER A 52 -5.96 2.65 11.09
C SER A 52 -4.46 2.84 11.27
N LYS A 53 -3.69 1.95 10.66
CA LYS A 53 -2.23 1.99 10.62
C LYS A 53 -1.78 1.65 9.21
N LEU A 54 -0.84 2.42 8.69
CA LEU A 54 -0.18 2.17 7.41
C LEU A 54 1.29 1.83 7.67
N LEU A 55 1.78 0.76 7.08
CA LEU A 55 3.19 0.41 7.05
C LEU A 55 3.67 0.55 5.62
N HIS A 56 4.85 1.11 5.44
CA HIS A 56 5.52 1.20 4.14
C HIS A 56 6.94 0.69 4.28
N GLU A 57 7.32 -0.17 3.34
CA GLU A 57 8.71 -0.59 3.16
C GLU A 57 9.02 -0.68 1.67
N THR A 58 10.31 -0.56 1.35
CA THR A 58 10.81 -0.93 0.03
C THR A 58 11.21 -2.40 0.08
N LEU A 59 10.79 -3.17 -0.92
CA LEU A 59 11.15 -4.57 -1.01
C LEU A 59 12.65 -4.71 -1.25
N ASP A 60 13.32 -5.39 -0.32
CA ASP A 60 14.68 -5.88 -0.48
C ASP A 60 14.61 -7.34 -0.99
N PRO A 61 15.03 -7.63 -2.23
CA PRO A 61 14.91 -8.96 -2.81
C PRO A 61 15.72 -10.03 -2.06
N GLN A 62 16.71 -9.64 -1.26
CA GLN A 62 17.53 -10.56 -0.47
C GLN A 62 16.93 -10.86 0.90
N LYS A 63 15.93 -10.09 1.34
CA LYS A 63 15.34 -10.19 2.69
C LYS A 63 13.84 -10.43 2.69
N PHE A 64 13.14 -10.17 1.59
CA PHE A 64 11.69 -10.29 1.50
C PHE A 64 11.21 -11.71 1.80
N VAL A 65 11.91 -12.71 1.26
CA VAL A 65 11.70 -14.12 1.59
C VAL A 65 12.91 -14.64 2.35
N PRO A 66 12.74 -15.19 3.56
CA PRO A 66 13.85 -15.75 4.33
C PRO A 66 14.62 -16.81 3.53
N ALA A 67 15.95 -16.68 3.51
CA ALA A 67 16.88 -17.60 2.85
C ALA A 67 16.74 -17.74 1.31
N VAL A 68 16.01 -16.83 0.66
CA VAL A 68 15.88 -16.80 -0.81
C VAL A 68 16.27 -15.42 -1.33
N ASP A 69 17.23 -15.37 -2.24
CA ASP A 69 17.56 -14.17 -2.99
C ASP A 69 16.71 -14.10 -4.25
N LEU A 70 15.84 -13.09 -4.32
CA LEU A 70 14.96 -12.83 -5.46
C LEU A 70 15.57 -11.90 -6.50
N SER A 71 16.84 -11.48 -6.35
CA SER A 71 17.48 -10.51 -7.24
C SER A 71 17.42 -10.94 -8.70
N GLY A 72 16.87 -10.09 -9.56
CA GLY A 72 16.62 -10.35 -10.98
C GLY A 72 15.26 -11.00 -11.28
N HIS A 73 14.51 -11.41 -10.25
CA HIS A 73 13.21 -12.05 -10.36
C HIS A 73 12.12 -11.34 -9.53
N GLU A 74 12.46 -10.28 -8.79
CA GLU A 74 11.59 -9.65 -7.81
C GLU A 74 10.24 -9.18 -8.40
N HIS A 75 10.23 -8.49 -9.55
CA HIS A 75 8.98 -8.05 -10.17
C HIS A 75 8.10 -9.21 -10.63
N GLN A 76 8.72 -10.25 -11.21
CA GLN A 76 7.98 -11.41 -11.68
C GLN A 76 7.42 -12.21 -10.50
N PHE A 77 8.20 -12.35 -9.43
CA PHE A 77 7.80 -13.03 -8.20
C PHE A 77 6.68 -12.29 -7.48
N ILE A 78 6.73 -10.95 -7.37
CA ILE A 78 5.63 -10.20 -6.75
C ILE A 78 4.36 -10.29 -7.59
N ARG A 79 4.47 -10.21 -8.92
CA ARG A 79 3.31 -10.37 -9.82
C ARG A 79 2.65 -11.75 -9.67
N SER A 80 3.44 -12.81 -9.49
CA SER A 80 2.90 -14.18 -9.33
C SER A 80 2.17 -14.42 -8.01
N LEU A 81 2.34 -13.56 -7.00
CA LEU A 81 1.53 -13.61 -5.79
C LEU A 81 0.04 -13.37 -6.12
N PHE A 82 -0.23 -12.53 -7.12
CA PHE A 82 -1.57 -12.05 -7.49
C PHE A 82 -2.14 -12.72 -8.74
N GLU A 83 -1.28 -13.11 -9.68
CA GLU A 83 -1.69 -13.63 -10.99
C GLU A 83 -1.23 -15.08 -11.18
N VAL A 84 -2.19 -16.00 -11.36
CA VAL A 84 -1.90 -17.43 -11.58
C VAL A 84 -1.06 -17.64 -12.83
N ASP A 85 -1.38 -16.99 -13.95
CA ASP A 85 -0.62 -17.13 -15.20
C ASP A 85 0.82 -16.65 -15.07
N SER A 86 1.07 -15.61 -14.27
CA SER A 86 2.43 -15.14 -13.99
C SER A 86 3.18 -16.12 -13.10
N ARG A 87 2.49 -16.78 -12.16
CA ARG A 87 3.04 -17.87 -11.35
C ARG A 87 3.47 -19.04 -12.21
N MET A 88 2.64 -19.49 -13.15
CA MET A 88 2.97 -20.63 -14.01
C MET A 88 4.19 -20.41 -14.92
N LYS A 89 4.63 -19.17 -15.11
CA LYS A 89 5.84 -18.80 -15.88
C LYS A 89 7.14 -18.87 -15.06
N LEU A 90 7.05 -19.03 -13.74
CA LEU A 90 8.23 -19.15 -12.88
C LEU A 90 8.82 -20.57 -12.92
N PRO A 91 10.10 -20.75 -12.57
CA PRO A 91 10.65 -22.06 -12.24
C PRO A 91 9.80 -22.76 -11.18
N ALA A 92 9.62 -24.08 -11.27
CA ALA A 92 8.71 -24.85 -10.42
C ALA A 92 8.85 -24.56 -8.91
N TRP A 93 10.08 -24.45 -8.41
CA TRP A 93 10.34 -24.13 -7.01
C TRP A 93 9.88 -22.71 -6.60
N LEU A 94 10.00 -21.74 -7.50
CA LEU A 94 9.48 -20.37 -7.29
C LEU A 94 7.95 -20.30 -7.39
N GLN A 95 7.31 -21.20 -8.15
CA GLN A 95 5.85 -21.29 -8.19
C GLN A 95 5.30 -21.67 -6.81
N VAL A 96 5.87 -22.72 -6.22
CA VAL A 96 5.50 -23.20 -4.87
C VAL A 96 5.75 -22.10 -3.85
N LEU A 97 6.92 -21.49 -3.87
CA LEU A 97 7.25 -20.40 -2.96
C LEU A 97 6.31 -19.19 -3.12
N SER A 98 5.98 -18.81 -4.35
CA SER A 98 5.03 -17.74 -4.63
C SER A 98 3.62 -18.06 -4.11
N GLU A 99 3.20 -19.32 -4.15
CA GLU A 99 1.92 -19.76 -3.62
C GLU A 99 1.91 -19.73 -2.09
N GLU A 100 2.98 -20.19 -1.44
CA GLU A 100 3.13 -20.13 0.02
C GLU A 100 3.12 -18.68 0.54
N VAL A 101 3.84 -17.77 -0.13
CA VAL A 101 3.85 -16.35 0.21
C VAL A 101 2.49 -15.71 -0.02
N ALA A 102 1.81 -16.02 -1.14
CA ALA A 102 0.45 -15.52 -1.39
C ALA A 102 -0.56 -16.02 -0.35
N SER A 103 -0.43 -17.27 0.09
CA SER A 103 -1.24 -17.85 1.16
C SER A 103 -0.98 -17.17 2.51
N THR A 104 0.28 -16.88 2.82
CA THR A 104 0.68 -16.18 4.06
C THR A 104 0.08 -14.78 4.15
N TYR A 105 0.04 -14.06 3.04
CA TYR A 105 -0.63 -12.75 2.93
C TYR A 105 -2.14 -12.85 2.68
N GLN A 106 -2.68 -14.07 2.59
CA GLN A 106 -4.10 -14.35 2.35
C GLN A 106 -4.62 -13.58 1.12
N ILE A 107 -3.84 -13.62 0.03
CA ILE A 107 -4.15 -12.90 -1.19
C ILE A 107 -5.46 -13.43 -1.80
N GLN A 108 -6.48 -12.58 -1.85
CA GLN A 108 -7.80 -12.85 -2.40
C GLN A 108 -8.43 -11.55 -2.91
N ASN A 109 -9.45 -11.65 -3.77
CA ASN A 109 -10.14 -10.47 -4.32
C ASN A 109 -9.17 -9.45 -4.93
N VAL A 110 -8.21 -9.95 -5.71
CA VAL A 110 -7.11 -9.18 -6.30
C VAL A 110 -7.63 -8.01 -7.12
N GLN A 111 -7.06 -6.84 -6.87
CA GLN A 111 -7.27 -5.64 -7.69
C GLN A 111 -5.94 -5.22 -8.30
N GLN A 112 -5.98 -4.90 -9.59
CA GLN A 112 -4.86 -4.39 -10.34
C GLN A 112 -5.21 -3.01 -10.92
N LYS A 113 -4.27 -2.08 -10.80
CA LYS A 113 -4.38 -0.73 -11.38
C LYS A 113 -3.04 -0.35 -11.99
N SER A 114 -3.06 0.11 -13.24
CA SER A 114 -1.87 0.68 -13.89
C SER A 114 -1.97 2.20 -13.96
N ILE A 115 -0.88 2.90 -13.66
CA ILE A 115 -0.76 4.35 -13.76
C ILE A 115 0.56 4.64 -14.46
N GLN A 116 0.51 5.01 -15.74
CA GLN A 116 1.71 5.16 -16.57
C GLN A 116 2.59 3.88 -16.49
N GLU A 117 3.85 4.00 -16.06
CA GLU A 117 4.83 2.91 -15.92
C GLU A 117 4.73 2.14 -14.58
N ILE A 118 3.77 2.49 -13.73
CA ILE A 118 3.58 1.86 -12.41
C ILE A 118 2.43 0.86 -12.48
N THR A 119 2.65 -0.35 -11.96
CA THR A 119 1.59 -1.34 -11.74
C THR A 119 1.35 -1.51 -10.25
N ILE A 120 0.09 -1.40 -9.83
CA ILE A 120 -0.34 -1.59 -8.45
C ILE A 120 -1.11 -2.90 -8.38
N PHE A 121 -0.66 -3.81 -7.52
CA PHE A 121 -1.40 -4.99 -7.11
C PHE A 121 -1.88 -4.82 -5.68
N SER A 122 -3.09 -5.26 -5.39
CA SER A 122 -3.64 -5.12 -4.05
C SER A 122 -4.65 -6.22 -3.72
N SER A 123 -4.73 -6.56 -2.43
CA SER A 123 -5.64 -7.55 -1.87
C SER A 123 -6.11 -7.07 -0.51
N TYR A 124 -7.39 -7.29 -0.19
CA TYR A 124 -7.95 -6.92 1.11
C TYR A 124 -8.65 -8.11 1.75
N ASN A 125 -8.23 -8.46 2.95
CA ASN A 125 -8.95 -9.37 3.82
C ASN A 125 -9.87 -8.59 4.76
N LYS A 126 -11.18 -8.78 4.59
CA LYS A 126 -12.21 -8.18 5.42
C LYS A 126 -12.25 -8.76 6.84
N GLU A 127 -11.93 -10.04 7.02
CA GLU A 127 -11.96 -10.72 8.30
C GLU A 127 -10.88 -10.20 9.24
N GLU A 128 -9.68 -9.94 8.71
CA GLU A 128 -8.55 -9.39 9.46
C GLU A 128 -8.48 -7.86 9.45
N THR A 129 -9.36 -7.19 8.70
CA THR A 129 -9.29 -5.74 8.44
C THR A 129 -7.89 -5.32 8.00
N HIS A 130 -7.32 -6.08 7.07
CA HIS A 130 -5.94 -5.97 6.64
C HIS A 130 -5.89 -6.00 5.11
N GLY A 131 -5.22 -5.01 4.53
CA GLY A 131 -4.97 -4.97 3.10
C GLY A 131 -3.49 -4.82 2.79
N ILE A 132 -3.06 -5.47 1.73
CA ILE A 132 -1.71 -5.39 1.20
C ILE A 132 -1.72 -4.79 -0.19
N VAL A 133 -0.76 -3.92 -0.46
CA VAL A 133 -0.57 -3.24 -1.74
C VAL A 133 0.90 -3.36 -2.13
N PHE A 134 1.17 -3.82 -3.34
CA PHE A 134 2.47 -3.72 -3.97
C PHE A 134 2.42 -2.72 -5.11
N VAL A 135 3.34 -1.77 -5.11
CA VAL A 135 3.53 -0.77 -6.15
C VAL A 135 4.82 -1.09 -6.89
N LEU A 136 4.71 -1.58 -8.11
CA LEU A 136 5.82 -1.98 -8.96
C LEU A 136 6.17 -0.82 -9.89
N GLU A 137 7.33 -0.22 -9.66
CA GLU A 137 8.00 0.68 -10.60
C GLU A 137 9.24 -0.01 -11.20
N ALA A 138 9.92 0.60 -12.17
CA ALA A 138 10.98 -0.06 -12.94
C ALA A 138 12.14 -0.64 -12.10
N GLN A 139 12.52 -0.01 -11.00
CA GLN A 139 13.69 -0.41 -10.18
C GLN A 139 13.36 -0.69 -8.71
N VAL A 140 12.16 -0.34 -8.27
CA VAL A 140 11.77 -0.42 -6.87
C VAL A 140 10.41 -1.09 -6.80
N ILE A 141 10.20 -1.86 -5.74
CA ILE A 141 8.87 -2.35 -5.40
C ILE A 141 8.57 -1.83 -4.01
N HIS A 142 7.49 -1.08 -3.87
CA HIS A 142 7.00 -0.68 -2.56
C HIS A 142 5.97 -1.68 -2.08
N LYS A 143 6.07 -2.06 -0.80
CA LYS A 143 5.05 -2.80 -0.09
C LYS A 143 4.39 -1.86 0.90
N ILE A 144 3.06 -1.83 0.88
CA ILE A 144 2.24 -1.05 1.79
C ILE A 144 1.24 -2.00 2.44
N GLU A 145 1.23 -2.04 3.77
CA GLU A 145 0.21 -2.75 4.55
C GLU A 145 -0.71 -1.73 5.21
N VAL A 146 -2.01 -2.00 5.17
CA VAL A 146 -3.05 -1.15 5.75
C VAL A 146 -3.87 -1.98 6.73
N PHE A 147 -3.73 -1.69 8.02
CA PHE A 147 -4.58 -2.23 9.06
C PHE A 147 -5.71 -1.24 9.30
N GLY A 148 -6.94 -1.58 8.92
CA GLY A 148 -8.09 -0.69 8.95
C GLY A 148 -9.24 -1.22 8.08
N GLN A 149 -10.38 -0.51 8.08
CA GLN A 149 -11.53 -0.92 7.28
C GLN A 149 -11.26 -0.74 5.78
N GLN A 150 -12.12 -1.36 4.97
CA GLN A 150 -12.01 -1.36 3.51
C GLN A 150 -11.97 0.07 2.93
N SER A 151 -12.64 1.04 3.57
CA SER A 151 -12.61 2.44 3.14
C SER A 151 -11.23 3.07 3.29
N GLN A 152 -10.51 2.81 4.40
CA GLN A 152 -9.13 3.30 4.57
C GLN A 152 -8.19 2.63 3.56
N PHE A 153 -8.32 1.32 3.33
CA PHE A 153 -7.54 0.61 2.32
C PHE A 153 -7.76 1.16 0.91
N GLN A 154 -9.02 1.37 0.52
CA GLN A 154 -9.36 1.96 -0.78
C GLN A 154 -8.88 3.41 -0.89
N ASN A 155 -8.91 4.18 0.20
CA ASN A 155 -8.34 5.52 0.23
C ASN A 155 -6.84 5.51 -0.10
N VAL A 156 -6.07 4.55 0.41
CA VAL A 156 -4.64 4.40 0.08
C VAL A 156 -4.45 4.15 -1.41
N ILE A 157 -5.11 3.13 -1.98
CA ILE A 157 -4.96 2.78 -3.41
C ILE A 157 -5.34 3.93 -4.34
N ASN A 158 -6.42 4.66 -4.00
CA ASN A 158 -6.91 5.76 -4.82
C ASN A 158 -6.00 6.99 -4.77
N ASN A 159 -5.19 7.13 -3.73
CA ASN A 159 -4.27 8.24 -3.54
C ASN A 159 -2.81 7.95 -3.91
N ILE A 160 -2.52 6.75 -4.41
CA ILE A 160 -1.23 6.47 -5.08
C ILE A 160 -1.26 7.15 -6.45
N ALA A 161 -0.25 7.98 -6.72
CA ALA A 161 -0.13 8.73 -7.95
C ALA A 161 1.33 8.83 -8.42
N THR A 162 1.52 9.17 -9.69
CA THR A 162 2.83 9.57 -10.20
C THR A 162 3.22 10.91 -9.61
N ARG A 163 4.52 11.10 -9.37
CA ARG A 163 5.05 12.36 -8.81
C ARG A 163 5.13 13.48 -9.86
N PHE A 164 5.33 13.13 -11.13
CA PHE A 164 5.55 14.04 -12.24
C PHE A 164 4.63 13.71 -13.42
#